data_AF-A0A5C6U056-F1
#
_entry.id   AF-A0A5C6U056-F1
#
_cell.length_a   1.000
_cell.length_b   1.000
_cell.length_c   1.000
_cell.angle_alpha   90.00
_cell.angle_beta   90.00
_cell.angle_gamma   90.00
#
_symmetry.space_group_name_H-M   'P 1'
#
loop_
_entity.id
_entity.type
_entity.pdbx_description
1 polymer ?
#
loop_
_entity_poly.entity_id
_entity_poly.type
_entity_poly.pdbx_seq_one_letter_code
_entity_poly.pdbx_strand_id
1 'polypeptide(L)'
;MQLRSSLLAVGLAVSMAARAESLAGALPGLAELEASGARIGQIIVVPDTIFDTSNPKEDRWLFRTANRLHITTGEGVIRRTLLFSEGEPLSVRLIDETERLLRSNRYLYDVSIRPVAVHDGVVDLEVRTRDTGSLIRG
;
A
#
# COMPACT_ATOMS: atom_id res chain seq x y z
N MET A 1 57.65 -31.79 -32.29
CA MET A 1 58.14 -30.98 -31.14
C MET A 1 57.01 -30.81 -30.14
N GLN A 2 57.36 -30.74 -28.84
CA GLN A 2 56.44 -30.78 -27.68
C GLN A 2 56.19 -29.37 -27.11
N LEU A 3 55.04 -29.18 -26.41
CA LEU A 3 54.75 -28.15 -25.37
C LEU A 3 54.78 -26.66 -25.83
N ARG A 4 54.03 -25.68 -25.28
CA ARG A 4 53.05 -25.54 -24.16
C ARG A 4 51.71 -24.97 -24.73
N SER A 5 50.68 -24.46 -24.04
CA SER A 5 50.44 -24.08 -22.63
C SER A 5 48.94 -24.25 -22.23
N SER A 6 48.35 -23.40 -21.38
CA SER A 6 46.95 -23.50 -20.90
C SER A 6 46.29 -22.16 -20.54
N LEU A 7 44.95 -22.17 -20.37
CA LEU A 7 44.08 -21.21 -19.63
C LEU A 7 43.90 -19.80 -20.27
N LEU A 8 42.73 -19.16 -20.23
CA LEU A 8 41.84 -18.90 -19.08
C LEU A 8 40.38 -18.62 -19.52
N ALA A 9 39.41 -18.74 -18.60
CA ALA A 9 37.99 -18.44 -18.85
C ALA A 9 37.55 -17.11 -18.20
N VAL A 10 36.90 -16.21 -18.95
CA VAL A 10 36.11 -15.05 -18.50
C VAL A 10 35.04 -14.75 -19.58
N GLY A 11 33.78 -14.42 -19.29
CA GLY A 11 33.17 -14.31 -17.97
C GLY A 11 31.64 -14.23 -18.02
N LEU A 12 31.03 -14.60 -16.89
CA LEU A 12 29.60 -14.51 -16.61
C LEU A 12 29.25 -13.06 -16.22
N ALA A 13 29.07 -12.16 -17.20
CA ALA A 13 28.98 -10.72 -16.92
C ALA A 13 28.00 -9.93 -17.82
N VAL A 14 26.83 -10.48 -18.14
CA VAL A 14 25.74 -9.71 -18.79
C VAL A 14 24.39 -10.03 -18.16
N SER A 15 24.01 -9.31 -17.09
CA SER A 15 22.65 -8.78 -16.84
C SER A 15 22.55 -8.13 -15.44
N MET A 16 23.35 -7.08 -15.18
CA MET A 16 23.10 -6.15 -14.05
C MET A 16 22.57 -4.80 -14.51
N ALA A 17 22.91 -4.34 -15.72
CA ALA A 17 22.50 -3.03 -16.24
C ALA A 17 20.97 -2.91 -16.43
N ALA A 18 20.32 -3.94 -16.97
CA ALA A 18 18.88 -3.93 -17.29
C ALA A 18 17.94 -3.90 -16.06
N ARG A 19 18.47 -3.90 -14.83
CA ARG A 19 17.68 -3.73 -13.59
C ARG A 19 17.61 -2.28 -13.10
N ALA A 20 18.49 -1.39 -13.57
CA ALA A 20 18.58 -0.02 -13.05
C ALA A 20 17.55 0.94 -13.67
N GLU A 21 17.11 0.69 -14.91
CA GLU A 21 16.37 1.67 -15.73
C GLU A 21 14.88 1.80 -15.39
N SER A 22 14.36 1.01 -14.42
CA SER A 22 12.94 1.03 -14.03
C SER A 22 12.61 1.90 -12.80
N LEU A 23 13.61 2.47 -12.11
CA LEU A 23 13.47 2.98 -10.74
C LEU A 23 13.32 4.51 -10.58
N ALA A 24 13.35 5.28 -11.67
CA ALA A 24 13.42 6.76 -11.59
C ALA A 24 12.08 7.48 -11.25
N GLY A 25 11.03 6.77 -10.85
CA GLY A 25 9.72 7.40 -10.58
C GLY A 25 8.66 6.56 -9.84
N ALA A 26 8.98 5.32 -9.43
CA ALA A 26 8.14 4.52 -8.57
C ALA A 26 8.78 4.41 -7.19
N LEU A 27 7.99 4.55 -6.12
CA LEU A 27 8.47 4.27 -4.76
C LEU A 27 8.90 2.80 -4.65
N PRO A 28 9.95 2.49 -3.86
CA PRO A 28 10.39 1.12 -3.65
C PRO A 28 9.26 0.25 -3.07
N GLY A 29 9.25 -1.03 -3.44
CA GLY A 29 8.21 -1.97 -3.00
C GLY A 29 8.34 -2.29 -1.51
N LEU A 30 7.22 -2.68 -0.87
CA LEU A 30 7.21 -3.01 0.56
C LEU A 30 8.24 -4.09 0.96
N ALA A 31 8.46 -5.10 0.11
CA ALA A 31 9.46 -6.14 0.36
C ALA A 31 10.92 -5.64 0.24
N GLU A 32 11.17 -4.65 -0.60
CA GLU A 32 12.48 -4.00 -0.72
C GLU A 32 12.76 -3.11 0.50
N LEU A 33 11.72 -2.38 0.95
CA LEU A 33 11.77 -1.58 2.18
C LEU A 33 11.98 -2.45 3.43
N GLU A 34 11.27 -3.59 3.58
CA GLU A 34 11.48 -4.54 4.68
C GLU A 34 12.92 -5.10 4.63
N ALA A 35 13.42 -5.48 3.45
CA ALA A 35 14.79 -5.97 3.28
C ALA A 35 15.86 -4.90 3.60
N SER A 36 15.56 -3.61 3.40
CA SER A 36 16.43 -2.49 3.81
C SER A 36 16.36 -2.16 5.31
N GLY A 37 15.46 -2.80 6.07
CA GLY A 37 15.25 -2.52 7.49
C GLY A 37 14.46 -1.23 7.76
N ALA A 38 13.59 -0.82 6.83
CA ALA A 38 12.82 0.41 6.96
C ALA A 38 11.88 0.39 8.20
N ARG A 39 11.58 1.58 8.74
CA ARG A 39 10.57 1.78 9.78
C ARG A 39 9.32 2.45 9.22
N ILE A 40 8.19 2.18 9.84
CA ILE A 40 6.91 2.80 9.49
C ILE A 40 6.93 4.26 10.01
N GLY A 41 6.62 5.20 9.12
CA GLY A 41 6.40 6.61 9.40
C GLY A 41 4.94 6.88 9.71
N GLN A 42 4.35 7.87 9.04
CA GLN A 42 2.93 8.19 9.17
C GLN A 42 2.03 7.12 8.54
N ILE A 43 0.88 6.89 9.16
CA ILE A 43 -0.19 6.04 8.61
C ILE A 43 -1.41 6.90 8.23
N ILE A 44 -1.54 7.14 6.92
CA ILE A 44 -2.57 7.97 6.30
C ILE A 44 -3.75 7.08 5.92
N VAL A 45 -4.90 7.25 6.57
CA VAL A 45 -6.10 6.45 6.31
C VAL A 45 -7.02 7.21 5.35
N VAL A 46 -7.36 6.58 4.21
CA VAL A 46 -8.19 7.18 3.15
C VAL A 46 -9.40 6.29 2.88
N PRO A 47 -10.52 6.51 3.60
CA PRO A 47 -11.79 5.84 3.32
C PRO A 47 -12.59 6.59 2.24
N ASP A 48 -12.99 5.90 1.18
CA ASP A 48 -13.90 6.45 0.17
C ASP A 48 -15.34 6.60 0.73
N THR A 49 -16.17 7.47 0.12
CA THR A 49 -17.55 7.76 0.54
C THR A 49 -18.61 6.82 -0.05
N ILE A 50 -19.75 6.63 0.64
CA ILE A 50 -20.87 5.80 0.16
C ILE A 50 -21.67 6.50 -0.97
N PHE A 51 -21.97 7.80 -0.81
CA PHE A 51 -22.83 8.55 -1.74
C PHE A 51 -22.03 9.54 -2.59
N ASP A 52 -22.40 9.70 -3.87
CA ASP A 52 -21.77 10.68 -4.76
C ASP A 52 -22.45 12.05 -4.64
N THR A 53 -21.86 12.94 -3.85
CA THR A 53 -22.35 14.32 -3.68
C THR A 53 -22.17 15.20 -4.92
N SER A 54 -21.55 14.70 -5.99
CA SER A 54 -21.52 15.36 -7.31
C SER A 54 -22.84 15.20 -8.06
N ASN A 55 -23.66 14.20 -7.70
CA ASN A 55 -24.99 14.00 -8.23
C ASN A 55 -25.99 14.92 -7.50
N PRO A 56 -26.66 15.89 -8.16
CA PRO A 56 -27.60 16.82 -7.50
C PRO A 56 -28.85 16.14 -6.90
N LYS A 57 -29.11 14.86 -7.18
CA LYS A 57 -30.14 14.08 -6.47
C LYS A 57 -29.67 13.65 -5.07
N GLU A 58 -28.37 13.45 -4.90
CA GLU A 58 -27.65 13.00 -3.70
C GLU A 58 -26.94 14.14 -2.95
N ASP A 59 -26.83 15.34 -3.51
CA ASP A 59 -26.37 16.53 -2.76
C ASP A 59 -27.45 17.07 -1.80
N ARG A 60 -27.79 16.26 -0.79
CA ARG A 60 -28.69 16.62 0.31
C ARG A 60 -27.94 16.61 1.63
N TRP A 61 -28.34 17.49 2.55
CA TRP A 61 -27.70 17.60 3.86
C TRP A 61 -27.63 16.26 4.61
N LEU A 62 -28.65 15.41 4.47
CA LEU A 62 -28.69 14.06 5.07
C LEU A 62 -27.57 13.15 4.53
N PHE A 63 -27.37 13.10 3.21
CA PHE A 63 -26.32 12.28 2.58
C PHE A 63 -24.91 12.82 2.91
N ARG A 64 -24.74 14.15 2.95
CA ARG A 64 -23.49 14.78 3.42
C ARG A 64 -23.17 14.43 4.88
N THR A 65 -24.19 14.35 5.75
CA THR A 65 -24.03 13.90 7.14
C THR A 65 -23.72 12.40 7.22
N ALA A 66 -24.40 11.56 6.42
CA ALA A 66 -24.16 10.13 6.35
C ALA A 66 -22.73 9.80 5.89
N ASN A 67 -22.23 10.45 4.83
CA ASN A 67 -20.84 10.32 4.37
C ASN A 67 -19.83 10.69 5.47
N ARG A 68 -20.06 11.81 6.20
CA ARG A 68 -19.17 12.23 7.30
C ARG A 68 -19.14 11.22 8.45
N LEU A 69 -20.31 10.73 8.86
CA LEU A 69 -20.41 9.70 9.90
C LEU A 69 -19.74 8.41 9.46
N HIS A 70 -19.99 7.96 8.23
CA HIS A 70 -19.37 6.76 7.66
C HIS A 70 -17.84 6.86 7.65
N ILE A 71 -17.27 7.94 7.09
CA ILE A 71 -15.82 8.21 7.10
C ILE A 71 -15.26 8.09 8.52
N THR A 72 -15.89 8.77 9.49
CA THR A 72 -15.43 8.79 10.89
C THR A 72 -15.46 7.40 11.52
N THR A 73 -16.52 6.62 11.28
CA THR A 73 -16.63 5.23 11.78
C THR A 73 -15.69 4.28 11.05
N GLY A 74 -15.47 4.47 9.75
CA GLY A 74 -14.58 3.68 8.93
C GLY A 74 -13.12 3.86 9.36
N GLU A 75 -12.66 5.09 9.51
CA GLU A 75 -11.31 5.40 10.00
C GLU A 75 -11.04 4.76 11.37
N GLY A 76 -11.99 4.88 12.32
CA GLY A 76 -11.86 4.26 13.64
C GLY A 76 -11.83 2.72 13.61
N VAL A 77 -12.51 2.09 12.63
CA VAL A 77 -12.45 0.64 12.40
C VAL A 77 -11.15 0.23 11.71
N ILE A 78 -10.65 1.02 10.76
CA ILE A 78 -9.38 0.76 10.07
C ILE A 78 -8.22 0.82 11.08
N ARG A 79 -8.11 1.93 11.84
CA ARG A 79 -7.01 2.14 12.80
C ARG A 79 -6.91 1.05 13.87
N ARG A 80 -8.03 0.51 14.37
CA ARG A 80 -8.01 -0.60 15.36
C ARG A 80 -7.60 -1.96 14.78
N THR A 81 -7.55 -2.09 13.45
CA THR A 81 -7.34 -3.37 12.75
C THR A 81 -5.91 -3.49 12.23
N LEU A 82 -5.17 -2.38 12.20
CA LEU A 82 -3.74 -2.36 11.88
C LEU A 82 -2.97 -3.21 12.88
N LEU A 83 -2.18 -4.15 12.38
CA LEU A 83 -1.29 -4.99 13.20
C LEU A 83 0.13 -4.41 13.33
N PHE A 84 0.28 -3.14 13.00
CA PHE A 84 1.52 -2.39 13.00
C PHE A 84 1.24 -0.92 13.34
N SER A 85 2.25 -0.23 13.88
CA SER A 85 2.18 1.17 14.33
C SER A 85 3.33 2.01 13.79
N GLU A 86 3.17 3.33 13.88
CA GLU A 86 4.22 4.31 13.57
C GLU A 86 5.47 4.08 14.45
N GLY A 87 6.66 4.13 13.86
CA GLY A 87 7.94 3.86 14.52
C GLY A 87 8.38 2.39 14.59
N GLU A 88 7.49 1.44 14.30
CA GLU A 88 7.82 0.01 14.26
C GLU A 88 8.62 -0.38 12.99
N PRO A 89 9.37 -1.50 12.99
CA PRO A 89 9.94 -2.04 11.76
C PRO A 89 8.84 -2.39 10.76
N LEU A 90 9.04 -2.06 9.49
CA LEU A 90 8.14 -2.47 8.42
C LEU A 90 8.13 -4.00 8.33
N SER A 91 6.94 -4.61 8.24
CA SER A 91 6.84 -6.02 7.86
C SER A 91 5.71 -6.29 6.88
N VAL A 92 6.05 -6.83 5.70
CA VAL A 92 5.08 -7.18 4.66
C VAL A 92 4.06 -8.18 5.19
N ARG A 93 4.50 -9.16 6.00
CA ARG A 93 3.60 -10.14 6.63
C ARG A 93 2.51 -9.50 7.50
N LEU A 94 2.83 -8.43 8.23
CA LEU A 94 1.84 -7.72 9.06
C LEU A 94 0.92 -6.84 8.21
N ILE A 95 1.41 -6.32 7.09
CA ILE A 95 0.61 -5.57 6.12
C ILE A 95 -0.39 -6.50 5.42
N ASP A 96 0.06 -7.60 4.83
CA ASP A 96 -0.80 -8.59 4.15
C ASP A 96 -1.87 -9.17 5.09
N GLU A 97 -1.51 -9.42 6.36
CA GLU A 97 -2.43 -9.84 7.40
C GLU A 97 -3.46 -8.75 7.73
N THR A 98 -3.02 -7.50 7.89
CA THR A 98 -3.90 -6.34 8.12
C THR A 98 -4.88 -6.15 6.97
N GLU A 99 -4.43 -6.23 5.72
CA GLU A 99 -5.33 -6.15 4.56
C GLU A 99 -6.34 -7.31 4.55
N ARG A 100 -5.93 -8.53 4.91
CA ARG A 100 -6.84 -9.68 5.00
C ARG A 100 -7.89 -9.48 6.09
N LEU A 101 -7.51 -8.94 7.26
CA LEU A 101 -8.45 -8.62 8.33
C LEU A 101 -9.42 -7.51 7.91
N LEU A 102 -8.94 -6.44 7.26
CA LEU A 102 -9.79 -5.38 6.74
C LEU A 102 -10.78 -5.89 5.68
N ARG A 103 -10.34 -6.73 4.72
CA ARG A 103 -11.22 -7.37 3.72
C ARG A 103 -12.23 -8.36 4.32
N SER A 104 -12.01 -8.84 5.56
CA SER A 104 -13.00 -9.67 6.26
C SER A 104 -14.18 -8.86 6.82
N ASN A 105 -14.05 -7.53 6.89
CA ASN A 105 -15.13 -6.63 7.28
C ASN A 105 -16.11 -6.44 6.11
N ARG A 106 -17.40 -6.76 6.32
CA ARG A 106 -18.46 -6.72 5.28
C ARG A 106 -18.71 -5.36 4.63
N TYR A 107 -18.06 -4.29 5.10
CA TYR A 107 -18.18 -2.90 4.65
C TYR A 107 -16.89 -2.38 3.97
N LEU A 108 -15.87 -3.22 3.78
CA LEU A 108 -14.62 -2.82 3.12
C LEU A 108 -14.39 -3.79 1.94
N TYR A 109 -14.75 -3.35 0.74
CA TYR A 109 -14.79 -4.20 -0.45
C TYR A 109 -13.46 -4.22 -1.22
N ASP A 110 -12.77 -3.09 -1.24
CA ASP A 110 -11.38 -2.98 -1.67
C ASP A 110 -10.54 -2.39 -0.53
N VAL A 111 -9.32 -2.90 -0.39
CA VAL A 111 -8.34 -2.51 0.62
C VAL A 111 -6.97 -2.60 -0.01
N SER A 112 -6.18 -1.55 0.10
CA SER A 112 -4.76 -1.56 -0.28
C SER A 112 -3.93 -0.74 0.70
N ILE A 113 -2.73 -1.24 1.02
CA ILE A 113 -1.74 -0.56 1.84
C ILE A 113 -0.48 -0.36 1.01
N ARG A 114 -0.07 0.89 0.79
CA ARG A 114 1.02 1.23 -0.13
C ARG A 114 1.96 2.32 0.42
N PRO A 115 3.27 2.28 0.09
CA PRO A 115 4.17 3.41 0.31
C PRO A 115 3.64 4.65 -0.43
N VAL A 116 3.71 5.81 0.23
CA VAL A 116 3.42 7.12 -0.38
C VAL A 116 4.53 8.15 -0.19
N ALA A 117 5.41 7.97 0.78
CA ALA A 117 6.68 8.67 0.88
C ALA A 117 7.74 7.76 1.51
N VAL A 118 9.02 8.00 1.21
CA VAL A 118 10.16 7.34 1.85
C VAL A 118 11.24 8.40 2.10
N HIS A 119 11.72 8.50 3.34
CA HIS A 119 12.76 9.44 3.75
C HIS A 119 13.62 8.83 4.86
N ASP A 120 14.95 8.86 4.71
CA ASP A 120 15.92 8.43 5.73
C ASP A 120 15.66 7.04 6.37
N GLY A 121 15.18 6.08 5.56
CA GLY A 121 14.83 4.72 6.03
C GLY A 121 13.48 4.61 6.74
N VAL A 122 12.66 5.67 6.71
CA VAL A 122 11.27 5.69 7.18
C VAL A 122 10.33 5.72 5.98
N VAL A 123 9.23 4.96 6.02
CA VAL A 123 8.20 4.90 4.97
C VAL A 123 6.83 5.31 5.50
N ASP A 124 6.21 6.30 4.88
CA ASP A 124 4.81 6.66 5.12
C ASP A 124 3.90 5.74 4.29
N LEU A 125 2.82 5.26 4.92
CA LEU A 125 1.88 4.30 4.33
C LEU A 125 0.49 4.93 4.15
N GLU A 126 -0.09 4.79 2.96
CA GLU A 126 -1.51 5.05 2.71
C GLU A 126 -2.29 3.73 2.89
N VAL A 127 -3.24 3.72 3.81
CA VAL A 127 -4.25 2.66 3.96
C VAL A 127 -5.53 3.14 3.29
N ARG A 128 -5.76 2.66 2.06
CA ARG A 128 -6.93 3.04 1.26
C ARG A 128 -7.99 1.97 1.31
N THR A 129 -9.23 2.37 1.54
CA THR A 129 -10.37 1.45 1.56
C THR A 129 -11.55 1.98 0.75
N ARG A 130 -12.16 1.12 -0.07
CA ARG A 130 -13.41 1.42 -0.78
C ARG A 130 -14.54 0.54 -0.26
N ASP A 131 -15.60 1.17 0.22
CA ASP A 131 -16.89 0.49 0.41
C ASP A 131 -17.64 0.47 -0.94
N THR A 132 -18.36 -0.61 -1.21
CA THR A 132 -19.32 -0.64 -2.32
C THR A 132 -20.66 -0.12 -1.83
N GLY A 133 -20.94 1.15 -2.12
CA GLY A 133 -22.28 1.75 -2.00
C GLY A 133 -23.30 1.15 -2.97
N SER A 134 -23.56 -0.16 -2.89
CA SER A 134 -24.51 -0.88 -3.74
C SER A 134 -25.95 -0.78 -3.25
N LEU A 135 -26.43 0.46 -3.08
CA LEU A 135 -27.84 0.81 -2.85
C LEU A 135 -28.05 2.13 -3.62
N ILE A 136 -28.45 2.14 -4.90
CA ILE A 136 -29.76 1.66 -5.39
C ILE A 136 -29.64 1.13 -6.83
N ARG A 137 -29.89 -0.16 -7.03
CA ARG A 137 -30.54 -0.65 -8.26
C ARG A 137 -32.02 -0.82 -7.96
N GLY A 138 -32.83 0.09 -8.51
CA GLY A 138 -34.28 -0.11 -8.69
C GLY A 138 -34.56 -0.91 -9.96
#